data_AF-A0A932Z2C7-F1
#
_entry.id   AF-A0A932Z2C7-F1
#
_cell.length_a   1.000
_cell.length_b   1.000
_cell.length_c   1.000
_cell.angle_alpha   90.00
_cell.angle_beta   90.00
_cell.angle_gamma   90.00
#
_symmetry.space_group_name_H-M   'P 1'
#
loop_
_entity.id
_entity.type
_entity.pdbx_description
1 polymer ?
#
loop_
_entity_poly.entity_id
_entity_poly.type
_entity_poly.pdbx_seq_one_letter_code
_entity_poly.pdbx_strand_id
1 'polypeptide(L)' 'MAALRNDFVAALARQVFVAHAAPGGKTEAFARKVLDWGKPLLTLESDRNANLVTLGARAVTPEALRG' A
#
# COMPACT_ATOMS: atom_id res chain seq x y z
N MET A 1 -11.59 10.74 9.83
CA MET A 1 -11.00 10.04 10.99
C MET A 1 -10.03 8.92 10.56
N ALA A 2 -10.45 7.93 9.78
CA ALA A 2 -9.57 6.82 9.38
C ALA A 2 -8.27 7.25 8.66
N ALA A 3 -8.30 8.28 7.81
CA ALA A 3 -7.13 8.76 7.09
C ALA A 3 -6.00 9.23 8.03
N LEU A 4 -6.30 10.09 9.01
CA LEU A 4 -5.31 10.61 9.96
C LEU A 4 -4.65 9.48 10.79
N ARG A 5 -5.45 8.52 11.23
CA ARG A 5 -4.94 7.35 11.95
C ARG A 5 -4.05 6.49 11.07
N ASN A 6 -4.44 6.25 9.82
CA ASN A 6 -3.66 5.43 8.89
C ASN A 6 -2.35 6.13 8.52
N ASP A 7 -2.38 7.44 8.32
CA ASP A 7 -1.19 8.26 8.07
C ASP A 7 -0.20 8.17 9.23
N PHE A 8 -0.67 8.31 10.47
CA PHE A 8 0.16 8.21 11.66
C PHE A 8 0.82 6.83 11.79
N VAL A 9 0.04 5.75 11.63
CA VAL A 9 0.56 4.38 11.70
C VAL A 9 1.57 4.13 10.57
N ALA A 10 1.27 4.55 9.35
CA ALA A 10 2.18 4.40 8.22
C ALA A 10 3.46 5.21 8.37
N ALA A 11 3.41 6.39 8.98
CA ALA A 11 4.60 7.19 9.27
C ALA A 11 5.58 6.46 10.20
N LEU A 12 5.07 5.67 11.15
CA LEU A 12 5.88 4.90 12.11
C LEU A 12 6.33 3.52 11.58
N ALA A 13 5.57 2.90 10.68
CA ALA A 13 5.87 1.56 10.18
C ALA A 13 7.15 1.52 9.33
N ARG A 14 7.93 0.43 9.36
CA ARG A 14 9.07 0.24 8.42
C ARG A 14 8.60 0.11 6.97
N GLN A 15 7.48 -0.57 6.77
CA GLN A 15 6.85 -0.82 5.49
C GLN A 15 5.33 -0.89 5.68
N VAL A 16 4.58 -0.61 4.62
CA VAL A 16 3.11 -0.67 4.63
C VAL A 16 2.65 -1.75 3.67
N PHE A 17 1.70 -2.58 4.10
CA PHE A 17 1.06 -3.57 3.24
C PHE A 17 -0.41 -3.21 3.00
N VAL A 18 -0.82 -3.21 1.73
CA VAL A 18 -2.20 -2.98 1.31
C VAL A 18 -2.69 -4.22 0.57
N ALA A 19 -3.60 -4.96 1.21
CA ALA A 19 -4.17 -6.17 0.62
C ALA A 19 -4.99 -5.87 -0.65
N HIS A 20 -5.75 -4.77 -0.64
CA HIS A 20 -6.50 -4.32 -1.80
C HIS A 20 -6.76 -2.81 -1.83
N ALA A 21 -6.73 -2.21 -3.02
CA ALA A 21 -7.22 -0.85 -3.24
C ALA A 21 -7.93 -0.73 -4.60
N ALA A 22 -9.20 -0.32 -4.57
CA ALA A 22 -9.93 0.01 -5.78
C ALA A 22 -9.33 1.23 -6.51
N PRO A 23 -9.28 1.23 -7.85
CA PRO A 23 -8.85 2.37 -8.66
C PRO A 23 -9.59 3.67 -8.30
N GLY A 24 -8.86 4.77 -8.07
CA GLY A 24 -9.40 6.07 -7.66
C GLY A 24 -9.94 6.12 -6.22
N GLY A 25 -9.79 5.03 -5.45
CA GLY A 25 -10.29 4.91 -4.09
C GLY A 25 -9.42 5.62 -3.05
N LYS A 26 -9.97 5.78 -1.84
CA LYS A 26 -9.25 6.39 -0.70
C LYS A 26 -7.99 5.61 -0.31
N THR A 27 -8.02 4.28 -0.45
CA THR A 27 -6.87 3.42 -0.16
C THR A 27 -5.74 3.61 -1.19
N GLU A 28 -6.08 3.85 -2.45
CA GLU A 28 -5.08 4.19 -3.47
C GLU A 28 -4.44 5.55 -3.21
N ALA A 29 -5.25 6.57 -2.88
CA ALA A 29 -4.74 7.88 -2.52
C ALA A 29 -3.79 7.82 -1.30
N PHE A 30 -4.13 6.99 -0.31
CA PHE A 30 -3.25 6.71 0.81
C PHE A 30 -1.96 6.00 0.38
N ALA A 31 -2.05 4.99 -0.49
CA ALA A 31 -0.88 4.28 -0.99
C ALA A 31 0.07 5.20 -1.78
N ARG A 32 -0.47 6.09 -2.62
CA ARG A 32 0.29 7.15 -3.30
C ARG A 32 1.06 7.99 -2.28
N LYS A 33 0.38 8.49 -1.24
CA LYS A 33 1.00 9.30 -0.18
C LYS A 33 2.13 8.56 0.54
N VAL A 34 1.97 7.27 0.85
CA VAL A 34 3.02 6.45 1.47
C VAL A 34 4.22 6.28 0.55
N LEU A 35 3.99 6.11 -0.75
CA LEU A 35 5.06 6.03 -1.75
C LEU A 35 5.78 7.38 -1.92
N ASP A 36 5.06 8.50 -1.88
CA ASP A 36 5.63 9.85 -1.96
C ASP A 36 6.51 10.16 -0.73
N TRP A 37 6.25 9.53 0.42
CA TRP A 37 7.14 9.56 1.58
C TRP A 37 8.41 8.71 1.41
N GLY A 38 8.59 8.04 0.27
CA GLY A 38 9.71 7.13 0.01
C GLY A 38 9.64 5.82 0.79
N LYS A 39 8.47 5.47 1.35
CA LYS A 39 8.34 4.27 2.18
C LYS A 39 8.03 3.04 1.32
N PRO A 40 8.60 1.87 1.67
CA PRO A 40 8.23 0.63 1.00
C PRO A 40 6.74 0.33 1.18
N LEU A 41 6.03 0.19 0.06
CA LEU A 41 4.65 -0.25 0.01
C LEU A 41 4.56 -1.59 -0.70
N LEU A 42 3.96 -2.56 -0.03
CA LEU A 42 3.74 -3.93 -0.50
C LEU A 42 2.26 -4.13 -0.83
N THR A 43 1.96 -4.96 -1.82
CA THR A 43 0.59 -5.36 -2.16
C THR A 43 0.54 -6.79 -2.69
N LEU A 44 -0.64 -7.40 -2.71
CA LEU A 44 -0.80 -8.73 -3.30
C LEU A 44 -0.60 -8.67 -4.82
N GLU A 45 0.12 -9.66 -5.35
CA GLU A 45 0.23 -9.92 -6.78
C GLU A 45 -1.14 -10.33 -7.35
N SER A 46 -1.89 -9.34 -7.84
CA SER A 46 -3.22 -9.51 -8.41
C SER A 46 -3.58 -8.32 -9.30
N ASP A 47 -4.28 -8.57 -10.40
CA ASP A 47 -4.82 -7.53 -11.28
C ASP A 47 -5.69 -6.50 -10.55
N ARG A 48 -6.31 -6.92 -9.43
CA ARG A 48 -7.12 -6.04 -8.58
C ARG A 48 -6.32 -4.93 -7.90
N ASN A 49 -4.99 -5.05 -7.87
CA ASN A 49 -4.07 -4.09 -7.29
C ASN A 49 -3.08 -3.53 -8.34
N ALA A 50 -3.35 -3.73 -9.63
CA ALA A 50 -2.49 -3.25 -10.72
C ALA A 50 -2.28 -1.72 -10.66
N ASN A 51 -3.27 -0.98 -10.19
CA ASN A 51 -3.15 0.45 -9.89
C ASN A 51 -2.00 0.71 -8.90
N LEU A 52 -1.95 0.00 -7.77
CA LEU A 52 -0.91 0.16 -6.75
C LEU A 52 0.48 -0.19 -7.29
N VAL A 53 0.61 -1.27 -8.05
CA VAL A 53 1.87 -1.68 -8.69
C VAL A 53 2.34 -0.58 -9.65
N THR A 54 1.43 -0.03 -10.46
CA THR A 54 1.71 1.11 -11.36
C THR A 54 2.16 2.35 -10.59
N LEU A 55 1.68 2.57 -9.35
CA LEU A 55 2.14 3.68 -8.51
C LEU A 55 3.59 3.50 -8.02
N GLY A 56 4.11 2.27 -7.99
CA GLY A 56 5.43 1.92 -7.44
C GLY A 56 5.39 0.93 -6.27
N ALA A 57 4.23 0.33 -5.96
CA ALA A 57 4.15 -0.73 -4.96
C ALA A 57 4.89 -2.00 -5.41
N ARG A 58 5.46 -2.74 -4.46
CA ARG A 58 6.02 -4.06 -4.73
C ARG A 58 4.92 -5.12 -4.58
N ALA A 59 4.66 -5.85 -5.66
CA ALA A 59 3.80 -7.02 -5.62
C ALA A 59 4.51 -8.15 -4.85
N VAL A 60 3.78 -8.82 -3.97
CA VAL A 60 4.24 -9.99 -3.21
C VAL A 60 3.18 -11.07 -3.24
N THR A 61 3.62 -12.33 -3.21
CA THR A 61 2.70 -13.45 -2.99
C THR A 61 2.37 -13.59 -1.50
N PRO A 62 1.24 -14.20 -1.13
CA PRO A 62 0.91 -14.47 0.27
C PRO A 62 1.98 -15.26 1.02
N GLU A 63 2.70 -16.14 0.32
CA GLU A 63 3.78 -16.96 0.88
C GLU A 63 4.97 -16.09 1.29
N ALA A 64 5.30 -15.05 0.51
CA ALA A 64 6.38 -14.12 0.81
C ALA A 64 6.10 -13.21 2.02
N LEU A 65 4.85 -13.13 2.47
CA LEU A 65 4.45 -12.39 3.67
C LEU A 65 4.62 -13.19 4.97
N ARG A 66 4.88 -14.51 4.89
CA ARG A 66 5.17 -15.38 6.04
C ARG A 66 6.65 -15.25 6.43
N GLY A 67 7.04 -14.04 6.84
CA GLY A 67 8.31 -13.82 7.55
C GLY A 67 8.27 -14.39 8.96
#